data_AF-H1Y6A4-F1
#
_entry.id   AF-H1Y6A4-F1
#
_cell.length_a   1.000
_cell.length_b   1.000
_cell.length_c   1.000
_cell.angle_alpha   90.00
_cell.angle_beta   90.00
_cell.angle_gamma   90.00
#
_symmetry.space_group_name_H-M   'P 1'
#
loop_
_entity.id
_entity.type
_entity.pdbx_description
1 polymer ?
#
loop_
_entity_poly.entity_id
_entity_poly.type
_entity_poly.pdbx_seq_one_letter_code
_entity_poly.pdbx_strand_id
1 'polypeptide(L)'
;MEYKNVSAILYDHNEGGLGYRILAAKYGISRDQVHRIVMSKHNKPKKAREIVRVVKEELPIPDDINLLKKELREARLKIELQDFMLDISSKELGIDLRKKHGTRQSK
;
A
#
# COMPACT_ATOMS: atom_id res chain seq x y z
N MET A 1 12.05 29.59 -15.76
CA MET A 1 10.86 29.64 -16.64
C MET A 1 9.69 30.08 -15.81
N GLU A 2 9.26 31.33 -15.97
CA GLU A 2 8.06 31.83 -15.31
C GLU A 2 6.83 31.21 -15.98
N TYR A 3 6.18 30.29 -15.27
CA TYR A 3 4.89 29.81 -15.70
C TYR A 3 3.85 30.86 -15.35
N LYS A 4 3.51 31.74 -16.31
CA LYS A 4 2.36 32.63 -16.16
C LYS A 4 1.13 31.75 -15.93
N ASN A 5 0.66 31.74 -14.67
CA ASN A 5 -0.64 31.27 -14.22
C ASN A 5 -0.82 29.75 -13.95
N VAL A 6 0.15 29.09 -13.30
CA VAL A 6 -0.02 27.69 -12.82
C VAL A 6 -1.25 27.50 -11.93
N SER A 7 -1.49 28.44 -11.01
CA SER A 7 -2.62 28.40 -10.09
C SER A 7 -3.96 28.48 -10.83
N ALA A 8 -4.07 29.33 -11.86
CA ALA A 8 -5.28 29.48 -12.65
C ALA A 8 -5.60 28.22 -13.48
N ILE A 9 -4.59 27.60 -14.10
CA ILE A 9 -4.75 26.34 -14.86
C ILE A 9 -5.29 25.22 -13.95
N LEU A 10 -4.82 25.15 -12.71
CA LEU A 10 -5.27 24.15 -11.74
C LEU A 10 -6.69 24.42 -11.25
N TYR A 11 -7.04 25.68 -11.01
CA TYR A 11 -8.40 26.07 -10.60
C TYR A 11 -9.41 25.72 -11.71
N ASP A 12 -9.14 26.12 -12.95
CA ASP A 12 -10.00 25.85 -14.09
C ASP A 12 -10.15 24.35 -14.40
N HIS A 13 -9.12 23.55 -14.15
CA HIS A 13 -9.19 22.10 -14.31
C HIS A 13 -10.04 21.44 -13.22
N ASN A 14 -9.82 21.82 -11.95
CA ASN A 14 -10.44 21.17 -10.80
C ASN A 14 -11.88 21.66 -10.56
N GLU A 15 -12.11 22.97 -10.62
CA GLU A 15 -13.42 23.59 -10.37
C GLU A 15 -14.21 23.75 -11.67
N GLY A 16 -13.53 24.11 -12.76
CA GLY A 16 -14.16 24.34 -14.06
C GLY A 16 -14.35 23.07 -14.91
N GLY A 17 -13.81 21.93 -14.49
CA GLY A 17 -13.91 20.65 -15.22
C GLY A 17 -13.31 20.67 -16.63
N LEU A 18 -12.48 21.67 -16.95
CA LEU A 18 -11.97 21.86 -18.31
C LEU A 18 -10.90 20.82 -18.67
N GLY A 19 -11.07 20.21 -19.85
CA GLY A 19 -10.12 19.22 -20.38
C GLY A 19 -8.80 19.85 -20.83
N TYR A 20 -7.73 19.04 -20.86
CA TYR A 20 -6.36 19.49 -21.14
C TYR A 20 -6.19 20.21 -22.49
N ARG A 21 -6.97 19.84 -23.51
CA ARG A 21 -6.93 20.50 -24.84
C ARG A 21 -7.49 21.92 -24.81
N ILE A 22 -8.54 22.15 -24.02
CA ILE A 22 -9.20 23.46 -23.90
C ILE A 22 -8.30 24.41 -23.10
N LEU A 23 -7.71 23.90 -22.01
CA LEU A 23 -6.73 24.65 -21.21
C LEU A 23 -5.49 25.03 -22.03
N ALA A 24 -4.98 24.13 -22.87
CA ALA A 24 -3.86 24.40 -23.76
C ALA A 24 -4.14 25.56 -24.72
N ALA A 25 -5.33 25.58 -25.35
CA ALA A 25 -5.75 26.66 -26.23
C ALA A 25 -5.99 27.99 -25.48
N LYS A 26 -6.63 27.94 -24.30
CA LYS A 26 -6.97 29.11 -23.49
C LYS A 26 -5.73 29.83 -22.95
N TYR A 27 -4.72 29.07 -22.54
CA TYR A 27 -3.50 29.62 -21.93
C TYR A 27 -2.31 29.69 -22.89
N GLY A 28 -2.47 29.27 -24.15
CA GLY A 28 -1.40 29.30 -25.16
C GLY A 28 -0.21 28.38 -24.83
N ILE A 29 -0.47 27.30 -24.10
CA ILE A 29 0.55 26.38 -23.58
C ILE A 29 0.35 25.01 -24.23
N SER A 30 1.42 24.23 -24.43
CA SER A 30 1.28 22.88 -24.99
C SER A 30 0.47 21.97 -24.07
N ARG A 31 -0.28 21.04 -24.65
CA ARG A 31 -1.08 20.05 -23.91
C ARG A 31 -0.24 19.25 -22.90
N ASP A 32 1.01 18.95 -23.23
CA ASP A 32 1.91 18.20 -22.35
C ASP A 32 2.41 19.01 -21.16
N GLN A 33 2.57 20.33 -21.33
CA GLN A 33 2.86 21.24 -20.22
C GLN A 33 1.65 21.34 -19.28
N VAL A 34 0.42 21.43 -19.79
CA VAL A 34 -0.80 21.39 -18.96
C VAL A 34 -0.88 20.07 -18.19
N HIS A 35 -0.67 18.94 -18.86
CA HIS A 35 -0.65 17.62 -18.21
C HIS A 35 0.43 17.54 -17.11
N ARG A 36 1.64 18.04 -17.36
CA ARG A 36 2.72 18.08 -16.37
C ARG A 36 2.35 18.93 -15.15
N ILE A 37 1.75 20.10 -15.37
CA ILE A 37 1.32 21.01 -14.29
C ILE A 37 0.25 20.33 -13.42
N VAL A 38 -0.80 19.77 -14.04
CA VAL A 38 -1.86 19.07 -13.30
C VAL A 38 -1.33 17.85 -12.56
N MET A 39 -0.51 17.02 -13.22
CA MET A 39 0.04 15.80 -12.62
C MET A 39 1.13 16.06 -11.57
N SER A 40 1.83 17.20 -11.63
CA SER A 40 2.85 17.57 -10.63
C SER A 40 2.27 17.81 -9.23
N LYS A 41 0.99 18.17 -9.11
CA LYS A 41 0.31 18.24 -7.81
C LYS A 41 -0.01 16.86 -7.23
N HIS A 42 -0.30 15.88 -8.08
CA HIS A 42 -0.64 14.52 -7.67
C HIS A 42 0.59 13.64 -7.44
N ASN A 43 1.67 13.88 -8.18
CA ASN A 43 2.96 13.30 -7.92
C ASN A 43 3.71 14.14 -6.87
N LYS A 44 3.39 13.92 -5.60
CA LYS A 44 4.43 14.04 -4.56
C LYS A 44 5.63 13.26 -5.10
N PRO A 45 6.87 13.79 -5.12
CA PRO A 45 8.01 12.97 -5.50
C PRO A 45 7.90 11.70 -4.67
N LYS A 46 7.82 10.52 -5.30
CA LYS A 46 7.97 9.27 -4.58
C LYS A 46 9.32 9.45 -3.89
N LYS A 47 9.31 9.72 -2.58
CA LYS A 47 10.52 9.71 -1.77
C LYS A 47 11.25 8.47 -2.23
N ALA A 48 12.47 8.63 -2.75
CA ALA A 48 13.30 7.51 -3.13
C ALA A 48 13.12 6.49 -2.01
N ARG A 49 12.61 5.29 -2.33
CA ARG A 49 12.19 4.31 -1.33
C ARG A 49 13.35 4.22 -0.36
N GLU A 50 13.22 4.83 0.81
CA GLU A 50 14.14 4.56 1.91
C GLU A 50 13.97 3.07 2.05
N ILE A 51 15.04 2.35 1.75
CA ILE A 51 15.14 0.96 2.13
C ILE A 51 15.05 1.06 3.63
N VAL A 52 13.83 0.95 4.17
CA VAL A 52 13.60 0.78 5.58
C VAL A 52 14.26 -0.54 5.84
N ARG A 53 15.54 -0.48 6.22
CA ARG A 53 16.17 -1.55 6.98
C ARG A 53 15.23 -1.64 8.16
N VAL A 54 14.36 -2.65 8.14
CA VAL A 54 13.65 -3.07 9.33
C VAL A 54 14.79 -3.45 10.25
N VAL A 55 15.21 -2.49 11.09
CA VAL A 55 15.96 -2.78 12.28
C VAL A 55 15.01 -3.70 13.01
N LYS A 56 15.25 -5.01 12.91
CA LYS A 56 14.68 -5.92 13.88
C LYS A 56 15.21 -5.37 15.18
N GLU A 57 14.35 -4.68 15.93
CA GLU A 57 14.58 -4.48 17.34
C GLU A 57 14.75 -5.91 17.87
N GLU A 58 16.01 -6.27 18.12
CA GLU A 58 16.34 -7.49 18.84
C GLU A 58 15.73 -7.27 20.21
N LEU A 59 14.49 -7.74 20.37
CA LEU A 59 13.85 -7.80 21.67
C LEU A 59 14.85 -8.49 22.59
N PRO A 60 15.14 -7.91 23.77
CA PRO A 60 16.05 -8.53 24.71
C PRO A 60 15.55 -9.93 24.97
N ILE A 61 16.31 -10.94 24.54
CA ILE A 61 15.95 -12.35 24.70
C ILE A 61 15.84 -12.57 26.21
N PRO A 62 14.66 -12.91 26.74
CA PRO A 62 14.55 -13.20 28.15
C PRO A 62 15.39 -14.46 28.45
N ASP A 63 16.38 -14.34 29.32
CA ASP A 63 17.25 -15.48 29.71
C ASP A 63 16.49 -16.57 30.49
N ASP A 64 15.23 -16.31 30.86
CA ASP A 64 14.40 -17.24 31.61
C ASP A 64 13.78 -18.31 30.70
N ILE A 65 14.45 -19.46 30.66
CA ILE A 65 14.06 -20.67 29.93
C ILE A 65 12.62 -21.11 30.27
N ASN A 66 12.14 -20.88 31.50
CA ASN A 66 10.80 -21.30 31.90
C ASN A 66 9.71 -20.44 31.27
N LEU A 67 9.96 -19.12 31.17
CA LEU A 67 9.08 -18.18 30.49
C LEU A 67 9.01 -18.52 29.00
N LEU A 68 10.15 -18.75 28.36
CA LEU A 68 10.20 -19.12 26.94
C LEU A 68 9.47 -20.44 26.64
N LYS A 69 9.63 -21.46 27.49
CA LYS A 69 8.88 -22.73 27.36
C LYS A 69 7.37 -22.53 27.51
N LYS A 70 6.95 -21.62 28.37
CA LYS A 70 5.53 -21.29 28.57
C LYS A 70 4.96 -20.61 27.32
N GLU A 71 5.65 -19.58 26.81
CA GLU A 71 5.25 -18.87 25.59
C GLU A 71 5.21 -19.79 24.36
N LEU A 72 6.21 -20.68 24.23
CA LEU A 72 6.24 -21.68 23.16
C LEU A 72 5.01 -22.60 23.21
N ARG A 73 4.61 -23.02 24.42
CA ARG A 73 3.42 -23.86 24.61
C ARG A 73 2.15 -23.11 24.21
N GLU A 74 2.02 -21.86 24.64
CA GLU A 74 0.87 -21.01 24.30
C GLU A 74 0.78 -20.73 22.79
N ALA A 75 1.93 -20.48 22.15
CA ALA A 75 2.00 -20.28 20.70
C ALA A 75 1.57 -21.54 19.94
N ARG A 76 2.04 -22.72 20.35
CA ARG A 76 1.63 -24.01 19.74
C ARG A 76 0.13 -24.24 19.88
N LEU A 77 -0.43 -23.98 21.06
CA LEU A 77 -1.86 -24.13 21.31
C LEU A 77 -2.70 -23.17 20.45
N LYS A 78 -2.25 -21.92 20.28
CA LYS A 78 -2.90 -20.96 19.38
C LYS A 78 -2.88 -21.42 17.94
N ILE A 79 -1.76 -21.97 17.46
CA ILE A 79 -1.64 -22.50 16.10
C ILE A 79 -2.60 -23.67 15.91
N GLU A 80 -2.64 -24.61 16.84
CA GLU A 80 -3.53 -25.78 16.78
C GLU A 80 -5.01 -25.36 16.79
N LEU A 81 -5.38 -24.40 17.64
CA LEU A 81 -6.73 -23.84 17.65
C LEU A 81 -7.10 -23.19 16.31
N GLN A 82 -6.17 -22.43 15.71
CA GLN A 82 -6.38 -21.79 14.42
C GLN A 82 -6.59 -22.83 13.31
N ASP A 83 -5.76 -23.87 13.27
CA ASP A 83 -5.91 -24.98 12.32
C ASP A 83 -7.26 -25.68 12.50
N PHE A 84 -7.68 -25.93 13.74
CA PHE A 84 -8.97 -26.54 14.03
C PHE A 84 -10.15 -25.67 13.58
N MET A 85 -10.09 -24.35 13.82
CA MET A 85 -11.11 -23.42 13.33
C MET A 85 -11.18 -23.42 11.80
N LEU A 86 -10.03 -23.45 11.11
CA LEU A 86 -9.98 -23.55 9.65
C LEU A 86 -10.62 -24.85 9.15
N ASP A 87 -10.40 -25.97 9.83
CA ASP A 87 -11.00 -27.26 9.48
C ASP A 87 -12.52 -27.25 9.66
N ILE A 88 -13.03 -26.69 10.76
CA ILE A 88 -14.48 -26.53 10.98
C ILE A 88 -15.06 -25.65 9.88
N SER A 89 -14.50 -24.46 9.66
CA SER A 89 -15.02 -23.53 8.66
C SER A 89 -14.97 -24.11 7.25
N SER A 90 -13.94 -24.90 6.92
CA SER A 90 -13.86 -25.59 5.62
C SER A 90 -14.96 -26.63 5.44
N LYS A 91 -15.30 -27.37 6.51
CA LYS A 91 -16.42 -28.33 6.51
C LYS A 91 -17.77 -27.63 6.38
N GLU A 92 -17.99 -26.54 7.12
CA GLU A 92 -19.25 -25.81 7.11
C GLU A 92 -19.53 -25.10 5.77
N LEU A 93 -18.50 -24.52 5.16
CA LEU A 93 -18.64 -23.78 3.90
C LEU A 93 -18.48 -24.68 2.66
N GLY A 94 -18.04 -25.93 2.82
CA GLY A 94 -17.79 -26.85 1.72
C GLY A 94 -16.66 -26.42 0.77
N ILE A 95 -15.81 -25.48 1.19
CA ILE A 95 -14.64 -24.97 0.45
C ILE A 95 -13.38 -25.21 1.26
N ASP A 96 -12.28 -25.55 0.59
CA ASP A 96 -10.96 -25.69 1.21
C ASP A 96 -10.37 -24.30 1.48
N LEU A 97 -10.43 -23.86 2.74
CA LEU A 97 -9.88 -22.56 3.16
C LEU A 97 -8.36 -22.60 3.32
N ARG A 98 -7.74 -23.79 3.32
CA ARG A 98 -6.31 -23.93 3.50
C ARG A 98 -5.59 -23.68 2.17
N LYS A 99 -4.54 -22.87 2.22
CA LYS A 99 -3.68 -22.69 1.04
C LYS A 99 -2.94 -24.00 0.75
N LYS A 100 -3.06 -24.48 -0.48
CA LYS A 100 -2.24 -25.58 -1.00
C LYS A 100 -0.80 -25.11 -1.17
N HIS A 101 0.15 -25.95 -0.74
CA HIS A 101 1.57 -25.70 -0.91
C HIS A 101 1.90 -25.45 -2.39
N GLY A 102 2.78 -24.48 -2.67
CA GLY A 102 3.21 -24.17 -4.04
C GLY A 102 2.30 -23.22 -4.84
N THR A 103 1.21 -22.71 -4.28
CA THR A 103 0.33 -21.77 -5.01
C THR A 103 0.96 -20.38 -5.04
N ARG A 104 1.34 -19.89 -6.23
CA ARG A 104 1.92 -18.54 -6.44
C ARG A 104 0.94 -17.49 -5.89
N GLN A 105 1.41 -16.57 -5.05
CA GLN A 105 0.59 -15.43 -4.63
C GLN A 105 0.09 -14.68 -5.87
N SER A 106 -1.23 -14.47 -5.96
CA SER A 106 -1.79 -13.57 -6.98
C SER A 106 -1.26 -12.15 -6.70
N LYS A 107 -0.80 -11.49 -7.76
CA LYS A 107 -0.34 -10.09 -7.73
C LYS A 107 -1.44 -9.13 -7.30
#